data_AF-A0A1M7RHL2-F1
#
_entry.id   AF-A0A1M7RHL2-F1
#
_cell.length_a   1.000
_cell.length_b   1.000
_cell.length_c   1.000
_cell.angle_alpha   90.00
_cell.angle_beta   90.00
_cell.angle_gamma   90.00
#
_symmetry.space_group_name_H-M   'P 1'
#
loop_
_entity.id
_entity.type
_entity.pdbx_description
1 polymer ?
#
loop_
_entity_poly.entity_id
_entity_poly.type
_entity_poly.pdbx_seq_one_letter_code
_entity_poly.pdbx_strand_id
1 'polypeptide(L)'
;MINRYTELLDTFDKTPIEDWGFYFHDNAERIDTLIKFYEAYNKRIMNAQAKRIHEIKKSIVRITGDNRWSDIEGLELIYHVFEPSLYIRGSFTSAAEDPLGTFNIHILTPTVQAWNHYEDQLLSHYTAQEPLIAGNKTILQVATIPGLQEEQVLKALQEVYLFVSSLTLKNFLHPLTSH
;
A
#
# COMPACT_ATOMS: atom_id res chain seq x y z
N MET A 1 -9.51 -2.24 -18.49
CA MET A 1 -10.21 -3.27 -17.69
C MET A 1 -11.58 -2.81 -17.18
N ILE A 2 -11.78 -1.53 -16.82
CA ILE A 2 -13.08 -0.99 -16.39
C ILE A 2 -14.20 -1.23 -17.43
N ASN A 3 -13.94 -0.98 -18.72
CA ASN A 3 -14.96 -1.11 -19.78
C ASN A 3 -15.59 -2.50 -19.90
N ARG A 4 -14.84 -3.60 -19.65
CA ARG A 4 -15.39 -4.97 -19.77
C ARG A 4 -16.35 -5.34 -18.63
N TYR A 5 -16.14 -4.82 -17.43
CA TYR A 5 -17.04 -5.06 -16.30
C TYR A 5 -18.31 -4.22 -16.44
N THR A 6 -18.18 -2.98 -16.92
CA THR A 6 -19.33 -2.12 -17.23
C THR A 6 -20.18 -2.72 -18.36
N GLU A 7 -19.57 -3.29 -19.40
CA GLU A 7 -20.27 -4.04 -20.44
C GLU A 7 -20.98 -5.29 -19.90
N LEU A 8 -20.35 -6.03 -18.99
CA LEU A 8 -20.95 -7.23 -18.39
C LEU A 8 -22.19 -6.90 -17.54
N LEU A 9 -22.11 -5.83 -16.75
CA LEU A 9 -23.21 -5.33 -15.91
C LEU A 9 -24.34 -4.72 -16.75
N ASP A 10 -24.00 -3.94 -17.78
CA ASP A 10 -24.98 -3.38 -18.72
C ASP A 10 -25.68 -4.47 -19.55
N THR A 11 -25.00 -5.58 -19.84
CA THR A 11 -25.61 -6.76 -20.48
C THR A 11 -26.53 -7.53 -19.52
N PHE A 12 -26.16 -7.61 -18.24
CA PHE A 12 -26.98 -8.23 -17.20
C PHE A 12 -28.32 -7.50 -17.03
N ASP A 13 -28.29 -6.17 -16.95
CA ASP A 13 -29.49 -5.35 -16.75
C ASP A 13 -30.44 -5.34 -17.96
N LYS A 14 -29.95 -5.65 -19.16
CA LYS A 14 -30.73 -5.62 -20.41
C LYS A 14 -31.36 -6.96 -20.81
N THR A 15 -31.01 -8.04 -20.12
CA THR A 15 -31.47 -9.40 -20.47
C THR A 15 -32.62 -9.80 -19.53
N PRO A 16 -33.71 -10.42 -20.04
CA PRO A 16 -34.83 -10.87 -19.22
C PRO A 16 -34.37 -11.81 -18.09
N ILE A 17 -34.99 -11.68 -16.92
CA ILE A 17 -34.60 -12.45 -15.73
C ILE A 17 -34.86 -13.94 -15.90
N GLU A 18 -35.80 -14.30 -16.78
CA GLU A 18 -36.11 -15.68 -17.15
C GLU A 18 -34.94 -16.35 -17.87
N ASP A 19 -34.21 -15.62 -18.72
CA ASP A 19 -33.08 -16.15 -19.49
C ASP A 19 -31.83 -16.34 -18.60
N TRP A 20 -31.60 -15.43 -17.64
CA TRP A 20 -30.55 -15.60 -16.63
C TRP A 20 -30.93 -16.61 -15.56
N GLY A 21 -32.21 -16.72 -15.22
CA GLY A 21 -32.72 -17.60 -14.18
C GLY A 21 -32.34 -19.05 -14.42
N PHE A 22 -32.51 -19.55 -15.64
CA PHE A 22 -32.06 -20.89 -16.02
C PHE A 22 -30.53 -21.03 -15.95
N TYR A 23 -29.78 -20.06 -16.47
CA TYR A 23 -28.31 -20.11 -16.43
C TYR A 23 -27.77 -20.14 -14.99
N PHE A 24 -28.23 -19.27 -14.10
CA PHE A 24 -27.79 -19.25 -12.70
C PHE A 24 -28.29 -20.45 -11.92
N HIS A 25 -29.51 -20.94 -12.19
CA HIS A 25 -30.02 -22.17 -11.57
C HIS A 25 -29.15 -23.38 -11.95
N ASP A 26 -28.91 -23.58 -13.25
CA ASP A 26 -28.14 -24.72 -13.76
C ASP A 26 -26.65 -24.64 -13.39
N ASN A 27 -26.12 -23.43 -13.14
CA ASN A 27 -24.72 -23.21 -12.78
C ASN A 27 -24.49 -22.84 -11.31
N ALA A 28 -25.53 -22.84 -10.45
CA ALA A 28 -25.45 -22.34 -9.08
C ALA A 28 -24.31 -22.99 -8.29
N GLU A 29 -24.23 -24.33 -8.32
CA GLU A 29 -23.18 -25.09 -7.62
C GLU A 29 -21.78 -24.76 -8.15
N ARG A 30 -21.64 -24.56 -9.46
CA ARG A 30 -20.36 -24.19 -10.09
C ARG A 30 -19.94 -22.79 -9.68
N ILE A 31 -20.88 -21.84 -9.63
CA ILE A 31 -20.63 -20.47 -9.20
C ILE A 31 -20.21 -20.45 -7.72
N ASP A 32 -20.95 -21.14 -6.85
CA ASP A 32 -20.61 -21.28 -5.43
C ASP A 32 -19.23 -21.90 -5.24
N THR A 33 -18.89 -22.91 -6.04
CA THR A 33 -17.57 -23.54 -6.00
C THR A 33 -16.47 -22.58 -6.43
N LEU A 34 -16.70 -21.79 -7.48
CA LEU A 34 -15.76 -20.75 -7.92
C LEU A 34 -15.55 -19.66 -6.87
N ILE A 35 -16.62 -19.24 -6.19
CA ILE A 35 -16.56 -18.29 -5.07
C ILE A 35 -15.68 -18.87 -3.95
N LYS A 36 -15.94 -20.12 -3.54
CA LYS A 36 -15.14 -20.81 -2.50
C LYS A 36 -13.66 -20.92 -2.88
N PHE A 37 -13.36 -21.25 -4.14
CA PHE A 37 -11.97 -21.32 -4.62
C PHE A 37 -11.30 -19.95 -4.61
N TYR A 38 -12.01 -18.90 -5.02
CA TYR A 38 -11.51 -17.53 -5.00
C TYR A 38 -11.25 -17.04 -3.56
N GLU A 39 -12.17 -17.32 -2.63
CA GLU A 39 -11.99 -17.00 -1.20
C GLU A 39 -10.79 -17.75 -0.60
N ALA A 40 -10.65 -19.05 -0.88
CA ALA A 40 -9.53 -19.85 -0.42
C ALA A 40 -8.19 -19.34 -0.99
N TYR A 41 -8.17 -18.96 -2.27
CA TYR A 41 -7.03 -18.32 -2.91
C TYR A 41 -6.66 -17.01 -2.21
N ASN A 42 -7.60 -16.08 -2.04
CA ASN A 42 -7.35 -14.80 -1.38
C ASN A 42 -6.85 -14.97 0.05
N LYS A 43 -7.46 -15.89 0.82
CA LYS A 43 -6.99 -16.22 2.17
C LYS A 43 -5.54 -16.70 2.17
N ARG A 44 -5.15 -17.52 1.20
CA ARG A 44 -3.76 -17.97 1.05
C ARG A 44 -2.82 -16.80 0.76
N ILE A 45 -3.22 -15.88 -0.12
CA ILE A 45 -2.44 -14.66 -0.42
C ILE A 45 -2.26 -13.82 0.84
N MET A 46 -3.35 -13.47 1.52
CA MET A 46 -3.34 -12.63 2.72
C MET A 46 -2.48 -13.25 3.83
N ASN A 47 -2.59 -14.56 4.07
CA ASN A 47 -1.78 -15.23 5.08
C ASN A 47 -0.27 -15.17 4.77
N ALA A 48 0.10 -15.32 3.50
CA ALA A 48 1.50 -15.23 3.09
C ALA A 48 2.05 -13.81 3.28
N GLN A 49 1.27 -12.79 2.87
CA GLN A 49 1.63 -11.39 3.04
C GLN A 49 1.71 -10.97 4.51
N ALA A 50 0.75 -11.39 5.34
CA ALA A 50 0.72 -11.10 6.77
C ALA A 50 1.92 -11.68 7.52
N LYS A 51 2.25 -12.94 7.23
CA LYS A 51 3.47 -13.54 7.78
C LYS A 51 4.70 -12.72 7.38
N ARG A 52 4.79 -12.33 6.12
CA ARG A 52 5.95 -11.62 5.59
C ARG A 52 6.08 -10.19 6.13
N ILE A 53 4.98 -9.45 6.24
CA ILE A 53 4.95 -8.12 6.85
C ILE A 53 5.40 -8.18 8.31
N HIS A 54 4.96 -9.20 9.04
CA HIS A 54 5.36 -9.38 10.43
C HIS A 54 6.88 -9.64 10.58
N GLU A 55 7.48 -10.40 9.66
CA GLU A 55 8.93 -10.62 9.60
C GLU A 55 9.68 -9.32 9.29
N ILE A 56 9.25 -8.59 8.25
CA ILE A 56 9.85 -7.30 7.88
C ILE A 56 9.75 -6.31 9.04
N LYS A 57 8.61 -6.24 9.73
CA LYS A 57 8.42 -5.40 10.93
C LYS A 57 9.48 -5.68 11.99
N LYS A 58 9.70 -6.95 12.34
CA LYS A 58 10.72 -7.32 13.34
C LYS A 58 12.11 -6.87 12.91
N SER A 59 12.45 -7.08 11.64
CA SER A 59 13.75 -6.71 11.09
C SER A 59 13.95 -5.20 11.05
N ILE A 60 12.96 -4.43 10.58
CA ILE A 60 13.08 -2.96 10.51
C ILE A 60 13.13 -2.33 11.90
N VAL A 61 12.35 -2.81 12.87
CA VAL A 61 12.42 -2.37 14.28
C VAL A 61 13.83 -2.61 14.85
N ARG A 62 14.46 -3.74 14.53
CA ARG A 62 15.84 -4.03 14.96
C ARG A 62 16.85 -3.09 14.31
N ILE A 63 16.65 -2.75 13.03
CA ILE A 63 17.54 -1.88 12.26
C ILE A 63 17.42 -0.41 12.71
N THR A 64 16.20 0.08 12.92
CA THR A 64 15.96 1.48 13.28
C THR A 64 16.01 1.73 14.79
N GLY A 65 15.91 0.68 15.61
CA GLY A 65 15.77 0.79 17.06
C GLY A 65 14.44 1.39 17.50
N ASP A 66 13.45 1.48 16.60
CA ASP A 66 12.17 2.14 16.84
C ASP A 66 11.04 1.11 16.85
N ASN A 67 10.36 0.96 17.99
CA ASN A 67 9.28 -0.01 18.16
C ASN A 67 7.90 0.51 17.71
N ARG A 68 7.82 1.73 17.15
CA ARG A 68 6.55 2.37 16.74
C ARG A 68 6.05 1.95 15.37
N TRP A 69 6.79 1.08 14.66
CA TRP A 69 6.28 0.41 13.46
C TRP A 69 5.08 -0.48 13.81
N SER A 70 4.01 -0.40 13.02
CA SER A 70 2.80 -1.21 13.16
C SER A 70 2.56 -2.07 11.91
N ASP A 71 2.00 -3.26 12.10
CA ASP A 71 1.53 -4.17 11.06
C ASP A 71 -0.01 -4.24 11.12
N ILE A 72 -0.70 -3.33 10.42
CA ILE A 72 -2.17 -3.26 10.46
C ILE A 72 -2.74 -4.47 9.73
N GLU A 73 -3.39 -5.36 10.50
CA GLU A 73 -4.02 -6.60 10.04
C GLU A 73 -3.09 -7.52 9.22
N GLY A 74 -1.77 -7.31 9.31
CA GLY A 74 -0.79 -7.99 8.45
C GLY A 74 -0.88 -7.61 6.97
N LEU A 75 -1.62 -6.57 6.59
CA LEU A 75 -1.73 -6.14 5.19
C LEU A 75 -0.80 -4.97 4.86
N GLU A 76 -0.51 -4.15 5.86
CA GLU A 76 0.33 -2.97 5.70
C GLU A 76 1.30 -2.83 6.87
N LEU A 77 2.55 -2.49 6.55
CA LEU A 77 3.55 -2.03 7.50
C LEU A 77 3.50 -0.50 7.54
N ILE A 78 3.28 0.11 8.70
CA ILE A 78 3.08 1.55 8.83
C ILE A 78 4.00 2.14 9.90
N TYR A 79 4.49 3.34 9.63
CA TYR A 79 5.14 4.21 10.61
C TYR A 79 4.57 5.62 10.49
N HIS A 80 4.03 6.18 11.58
CA HIS A 80 3.12 7.34 11.50
C HIS A 80 3.33 8.42 12.58
N VAL A 81 4.54 8.52 13.12
CA VAL A 81 4.84 9.36 14.29
C VAL A 81 5.56 10.67 13.93
N PHE A 82 5.36 11.15 12.71
CA PHE A 82 5.94 12.39 12.20
C PHE A 82 5.00 13.57 12.39
N GLU A 83 5.57 14.75 12.63
CA GLU A 83 4.85 16.03 12.75
C GLU A 83 5.53 17.11 11.89
N PRO A 84 4.79 17.82 11.01
CA PRO A 84 3.41 17.58 10.57
C PRO A 84 3.14 16.16 10.05
N SER A 85 1.89 15.69 10.13
CA SER A 85 1.54 14.29 9.89
C SER A 85 2.01 13.74 8.53
N LEU A 86 2.81 12.68 8.59
CA LEU A 86 3.33 11.96 7.43
C LEU A 86 3.49 10.48 7.82
N TYR A 87 3.23 9.59 6.89
CA TYR A 87 3.30 8.14 7.08
C TYR A 87 4.26 7.50 6.10
N ILE A 88 5.02 6.52 6.58
CA ILE A 88 5.68 5.53 5.71
C ILE A 88 4.79 4.30 5.73
N ARG A 89 4.40 3.82 4.54
CA ARG A 89 3.57 2.62 4.37
C ARG A 89 4.26 1.65 3.42
N GLY A 90 4.41 0.40 3.85
CA GLY A 90 4.86 -0.71 3.03
C GLY A 90 3.76 -1.75 2.85
N SER A 91 3.53 -2.23 1.63
CA SER A 91 2.55 -3.30 1.38
C SER A 91 2.94 -4.17 0.19
N PHE A 92 2.39 -5.38 0.14
CA PHE A 92 2.61 -6.30 -0.98
C PHE A 92 1.55 -6.10 -2.07
N THR A 93 1.98 -6.24 -3.31
CA THR A 93 1.11 -6.48 -4.47
C THR A 93 1.41 -7.87 -4.99
N SER A 94 0.38 -8.72 -5.03
CA SER A 94 0.50 -10.09 -5.53
C SER A 94 0.44 -10.13 -7.06
N ALA A 95 1.10 -11.12 -7.64
CA ALA A 95 0.88 -11.59 -8.99
C ALA A 95 0.12 -12.93 -8.95
N ALA A 96 -0.38 -13.40 -10.10
CA ALA A 96 -1.26 -14.57 -10.19
C ALA A 96 -0.73 -15.84 -9.50
N GLU A 97 0.60 -16.02 -9.48
CA GLU A 97 1.26 -17.18 -8.86
C GLU A 97 2.19 -16.79 -7.70
N ASP A 98 2.32 -15.50 -7.41
CA ASP A 98 3.26 -14.98 -6.42
C ASP A 98 2.55 -14.06 -5.41
N PRO A 99 2.22 -14.57 -4.20
CA PRO A 99 1.64 -13.77 -3.14
C PRO A 99 2.51 -12.56 -2.73
N LEU A 100 3.82 -12.64 -2.97
CA LEU A 100 4.82 -11.65 -2.57
C LEU A 100 5.43 -10.94 -3.79
N GLY A 101 4.71 -10.84 -4.92
CA GLY A 101 5.21 -10.30 -6.18
C GLY A 101 6.10 -9.06 -6.02
N THR A 102 5.54 -7.96 -5.50
CA THR A 102 6.33 -6.77 -5.17
C THR A 102 5.97 -6.20 -3.81
N PHE A 103 6.96 -5.70 -3.08
CA PHE A 103 6.78 -4.82 -1.94
C PHE A 103 6.88 -3.36 -2.38
N ASN A 104 5.83 -2.59 -2.14
CA ASN A 104 5.75 -1.18 -2.49
C ASN A 104 5.88 -0.34 -1.23
N ILE A 105 6.67 0.73 -1.31
CA ILE A 105 6.84 1.70 -0.23
C ILE A 105 6.25 3.03 -0.68
N HIS A 106 5.37 3.58 0.14
CA HIS A 106 4.71 4.86 -0.05
C HIS A 106 5.04 5.81 1.10
N ILE A 107 5.21 7.08 0.78
CA ILE A 107 5.07 8.18 1.71
C ILE A 107 3.66 8.74 1.55
N LEU A 108 2.92 8.91 2.64
CA LEU A 108 1.57 9.46 2.61
C LEU A 108 1.48 10.67 3.53
N THR A 109 0.77 11.70 3.08
CA THR A 109 0.33 12.80 3.94
C THR A 109 -1.20 12.84 3.93
N PRO A 110 -1.86 12.94 5.10
CA PRO A 110 -3.31 12.89 5.19
C PRO A 110 -3.99 14.20 4.76
N THR A 111 -3.22 15.30 4.68
CA THR A 111 -3.70 16.62 4.31
C THR A 111 -2.76 17.30 3.30
N VAL A 112 -3.32 18.19 2.48
CA VAL A 112 -2.53 19.04 1.56
C VAL A 112 -1.56 19.93 2.33
N GLN A 113 -1.95 20.43 3.51
CA GLN A 113 -1.07 21.25 4.34
C GLN A 113 0.16 20.49 4.80
N ALA A 114 -0.01 19.22 5.19
CA ALA A 114 1.13 18.37 5.55
C ALA A 114 1.99 18.04 4.32
N TRP A 115 1.39 17.82 3.15
CA TRP A 115 2.15 17.65 1.90
C TRP A 115 3.03 18.86 1.60
N ASN A 116 2.44 20.05 1.55
CA ASN A 116 3.14 21.30 1.21
C ASN A 116 4.32 21.58 2.15
N HIS A 117 4.25 21.11 3.41
CA HIS A 117 5.34 21.25 4.37
C HIS A 117 6.61 20.45 3.97
N TYR A 118 6.44 19.32 3.29
CA TYR A 118 7.54 18.40 2.91
C TYR A 118 7.81 18.37 1.40
N GLU A 119 6.99 19.03 0.59
CA GLU A 119 6.95 18.87 -0.86
C GLU A 119 8.31 19.09 -1.52
N ASP A 120 8.94 20.23 -1.27
CA ASP A 120 10.23 20.56 -1.88
C ASP A 120 11.31 19.54 -1.53
N GLN A 121 11.37 19.09 -0.26
CA GLN A 121 12.36 18.11 0.17
C GLN A 121 12.06 16.71 -0.40
N LEU A 122 10.78 16.32 -0.48
CA LEU A 122 10.37 15.04 -1.05
C LEU A 122 10.64 14.97 -2.54
N LEU A 123 10.28 16.01 -3.31
CA LEU A 123 10.44 16.03 -4.77
C LEU A 123 11.89 16.26 -5.19
N SER A 124 12.70 16.93 -4.38
CA SER A 124 14.15 17.01 -4.63
C SER A 124 14.89 15.70 -4.38
N HIS A 125 14.37 14.85 -3.48
CA HIS A 125 14.96 13.53 -3.20
C HIS A 125 14.42 12.46 -4.16
N TYR A 126 13.11 12.46 -4.44
CA TYR A 126 12.41 11.51 -5.30
C TYR A 126 12.01 12.16 -6.63
N THR A 127 13.01 12.50 -7.44
CA THR A 127 12.84 13.32 -8.66
C THR A 127 12.13 12.62 -9.81
N ALA A 128 12.04 11.28 -9.78
CA ALA A 128 11.42 10.48 -10.85
C ALA A 128 9.98 10.06 -10.52
N GLN A 129 9.49 10.43 -9.33
CA GLN A 129 8.22 9.96 -8.79
C GLN A 129 7.21 11.10 -8.81
N GLU A 130 6.05 10.85 -9.42
CA GLU A 130 4.93 11.80 -9.39
C GLU A 130 4.01 11.51 -8.19
N PRO A 131 3.66 12.53 -7.39
CA PRO A 131 2.72 12.37 -6.30
C PRO A 131 1.29 12.16 -6.83
N LEU A 132 0.58 11.19 -6.28
CA LEU A 132 -0.84 10.99 -6.50
C LEU A 132 -1.64 11.79 -5.47
N ILE A 133 -2.41 12.77 -5.95
CA ILE A 133 -3.37 13.51 -5.12
C ILE A 133 -4.72 12.79 -5.17
N ALA A 134 -5.20 12.34 -4.01
CA ALA A 134 -6.45 11.59 -3.89
C ALA A 134 -7.36 12.23 -2.84
N GLY A 135 -8.09 13.28 -3.24
CA GLY A 135 -8.86 14.11 -2.31
C GLY A 135 -7.92 15.00 -1.48
N ASN A 136 -7.97 14.90 -0.15
CA ASN A 136 -7.11 15.69 0.73
C ASN A 136 -5.75 15.04 1.04
N LYS A 137 -5.54 13.78 0.62
CA LYS A 137 -4.29 13.04 0.87
C LYS A 137 -3.40 13.06 -0.36
N THR A 138 -2.10 13.10 -0.13
CA THR A 138 -1.08 12.92 -1.16
C THR A 138 -0.31 11.62 -0.89
N ILE A 139 -0.06 10.85 -1.95
CA ILE A 139 0.63 9.57 -1.89
C ILE A 139 1.80 9.64 -2.86
N LEU A 140 3.02 9.43 -2.37
CA LEU A 140 4.22 9.34 -3.18
C LEU A 140 4.75 7.90 -3.10
N GLN A 141 4.77 7.18 -4.22
CA GLN A 141 5.38 5.86 -4.28
C GLN A 141 6.88 5.99 -4.47
N VAL A 142 7.65 5.67 -3.43
CA VAL A 142 9.10 5.91 -3.39
C VAL A 142 9.92 4.69 -3.81
N ALA A 143 9.34 3.48 -3.69
CA ALA A 143 10.00 2.27 -4.14
C ALA A 143 9.00 1.16 -4.52
N THR A 144 9.42 0.33 -5.47
CA THR A 144 8.79 -0.95 -5.83
C THR A 144 9.90 -1.99 -5.95
N ILE A 145 9.85 -3.02 -5.13
CA ILE A 145 10.93 -3.99 -4.96
C ILE A 145 10.35 -5.39 -5.09
N PRO A 146 11.00 -6.35 -5.76
CA PRO A 146 10.55 -7.75 -5.74
C PRO A 146 10.43 -8.25 -4.29
N GLY A 147 9.26 -8.76 -3.91
CA GLY A 147 8.94 -8.92 -2.49
C GLY A 147 9.73 -10.03 -1.76
N LEU A 148 10.37 -10.93 -2.51
CA LEU A 148 11.28 -11.93 -1.97
C LEU A 148 12.69 -11.37 -1.65
N GLN A 149 13.03 -10.16 -2.10
CA GLN A 149 14.36 -9.56 -1.89
C GLN A 149 14.43 -8.82 -0.55
N GLU A 150 14.49 -9.58 0.55
CA GLU A 150 14.43 -9.04 1.92
C GLU A 150 15.40 -7.90 2.19
N GLU A 151 16.68 -8.10 1.82
CA GLU A 151 17.73 -7.13 2.09
C GLU A 151 17.46 -5.79 1.40
N GLN A 152 16.96 -5.84 0.15
CA GLN A 152 16.62 -4.63 -0.61
C GLN A 152 15.38 -3.94 -0.02
N VAL A 153 14.37 -4.71 0.40
CA VAL A 153 13.19 -4.18 1.08
C VAL A 153 13.58 -3.46 2.37
N LEU A 154 14.41 -4.09 3.21
CA LEU A 154 14.85 -3.51 4.48
C LEU A 154 15.74 -2.29 4.27
N LYS A 155 16.65 -2.34 3.29
CA LYS A 155 17.49 -1.20 2.93
C LYS A 155 16.65 0.00 2.49
N ALA A 156 15.70 -0.20 1.59
CA ALA A 156 14.83 0.87 1.12
C ALA A 156 13.95 1.43 2.24
N LEU A 157 13.37 0.57 3.10
CA LEU A 157 12.62 1.02 4.27
C LEU A 157 13.48 1.86 5.23
N GLN A 158 14.72 1.43 5.46
CA GLN A 158 15.67 2.17 6.31
C GLN A 158 16.04 3.51 5.69
N GLU A 159 16.33 3.57 4.39
CA GLU A 159 16.66 4.81 3.68
C GLU A 159 15.50 5.81 3.75
N VAL A 160 14.28 5.36 3.47
CA VAL A 160 13.06 6.18 3.57
C VAL A 160 12.86 6.67 5.01
N TYR A 161 12.99 5.77 6.00
CA TYR A 161 12.88 6.12 7.42
C TYR A 161 13.88 7.20 7.82
N LEU A 162 15.16 7.01 7.55
CA LEU A 162 16.22 7.96 7.91
C LEU A 162 16.02 9.30 7.21
N PHE A 163 15.66 9.29 5.93
CA PHE A 163 15.40 10.50 5.17
C PHE A 163 14.25 11.30 5.79
N VAL A 164 13.08 10.68 5.97
CA VAL A 164 11.90 11.34 6.52
C VAL A 164 12.15 11.81 7.96
N SER A 165 12.81 11.01 8.79
CA SER A 165 13.23 11.43 10.14
C SER A 165 14.16 12.65 10.11
N SER A 166 15.01 12.79 9.09
CA SER A 166 15.86 13.97 8.94
C SER A 166 15.08 15.23 8.60
N LEU A 167 13.94 15.11 7.90
CA LEU A 167 13.07 16.23 7.57
C LEU A 167 12.40 16.78 8.83
N THR A 168 11.91 15.89 9.71
CA THR A 168 11.27 16.32 10.96
C THR A 168 12.28 16.90 11.94
N LEU A 169 13.48 16.32 12.08
CA LEU A 169 14.56 16.86 12.93
C LEU A 169 15.07 18.23 12.47
N LYS A 170 15.29 18.44 11.17
CA LYS A 170 15.74 19.74 10.63
C LYS A 170 14.72 20.85 10.85
N ASN A 171 13.43 20.51 10.83
CA ASN A 171 12.35 21.47 11.07
C ASN A 171 12.21 21.86 12.55
N PHE A 172 12.68 21.04 13.50
CA PHE A 172 12.81 21.43 14.91
C PHE A 172 14.01 22.37 15.18
N LEU A 173 15.00 22.41 14.28
CA LEU A 173 16.25 23.16 14.45
C LEU A 173 16.32 24.43 13.60
N HIS A 174 15.32 24.74 12.77
CA HIS A 174 15.22 26.07 12.18
C HIS A 174 14.86 27.10 13.27
N PRO A 175 15.62 28.21 13.37
CA PRO A 175 15.77 28.91 14.64
C PRO A 175 14.62 29.87 14.91
N LEU A 176 14.45 30.17 16.20
CA LEU A 176 13.87 31.40 16.74
C LEU A 176 14.66 32.65 16.28
N THR A 177 14.75 32.87 14.97
CA THR A 177 15.27 34.09 14.37
C THR A 177 14.30 34.54 13.29
N SER A 178 13.29 35.27 13.71
CA SER A 178 12.73 36.35 12.90
C SER A 178 12.32 37.48 13.85
N HIS A 179 12.88 38.64 13.52
CA HIS A 179 12.84 39.91 14.23
C HIS A 179 11.44 40.49 14.39
#